data_AF-A0A953R360-F1
#
_entry.id   AF-A0A953R360-F1
#
_cell.length_a   1.000
_cell.length_b   1.000
_cell.length_c   1.000
_cell.angle_alpha   90.00
_cell.angle_beta   90.00
_cell.angle_gamma   90.00
#
_symmetry.space_group_name_H-M   'P 1'
#
loop_
_entity.id
_entity.type
_entity.pdbx_description
1 polymer ?
#
loop_
_entity_poly.entity_id
_entity_poly.type
_entity_poly.pdbx_seq_one_letter_code
_entity_poly.pdbx_strand_id
1 'polypeptide(L)'
;MGRNSPQAGDAGGIDYPTHHPRYASDLSKPFAIPIVQTSMWHAIQRTYRGLIQRPTFFLAVVFTMALGIGANSSIFPVIDAVLLKPLPYPGGDRLMAIFESSPRLKVPRGPVAPPRLEEWNRMNQTFAGISGAYTESQAETSGPLPERLVCARAAPRFFSVLGTPALVGRGFSPDEEVANGPRAAVISERLWKRRFNADPQVAGRMLRFADRGFPIVGVMPDAFRFPADDVDVWLSAKLPDVVMRSREARFYSAVGRIKEGVTVRAAQADLAAVQGRLGARVSDAELAEQRFPGRTPPGPRSWTR
;
A
#
# COMPACT_ATOMS: atom_id res chain seq x y z
N MET A 1 -73.66 27.19 -82.90
CA MET A 1 -72.64 26.24 -83.41
C MET A 1 -71.93 26.95 -84.57
N GLY A 2 -70.62 27.10 -84.53
CA GLY A 2 -69.82 27.67 -85.63
C GLY A 2 -69.10 28.97 -85.30
N ARG A 3 -67.76 28.91 -85.36
CA ARG A 3 -66.75 29.94 -85.09
C ARG A 3 -66.77 31.08 -86.13
N ASN A 4 -66.31 32.28 -85.72
CA ASN A 4 -65.04 32.88 -86.19
C ASN A 4 -64.92 34.36 -85.73
N SER A 5 -63.78 34.69 -85.13
CA SER A 5 -63.23 36.07 -85.07
C SER A 5 -62.83 36.52 -86.49
N PRO A 6 -62.69 37.83 -86.82
CA PRO A 6 -61.51 38.62 -86.36
C PRO A 6 -61.66 40.18 -86.32
N GLN A 7 -60.57 40.83 -85.90
CA GLN A 7 -60.14 42.25 -86.06
C GLN A 7 -60.84 43.31 -85.18
N ALA A 8 -60.14 43.90 -84.21
CA ALA A 8 -59.11 44.95 -84.29
C ALA A 8 -59.71 46.34 -84.56
N GLY A 9 -59.86 47.11 -83.48
CA GLY A 9 -60.32 48.50 -83.47
C GLY A 9 -59.73 49.23 -82.27
N ASP A 10 -58.97 50.26 -82.60
CA ASP A 10 -58.13 51.16 -81.82
C ASP A 10 -58.85 51.86 -80.64
N ALA A 11 -58.18 51.96 -79.48
CA ALA A 11 -58.49 52.95 -78.46
C ALA A 11 -57.36 53.06 -77.42
N GLY A 12 -56.65 54.19 -77.48
CA GLY A 12 -56.36 54.99 -76.28
C GLY A 12 -55.20 54.51 -75.41
N GLY A 13 -54.04 55.14 -75.62
CA GLY A 13 -52.90 55.04 -74.72
C GLY A 13 -53.27 55.38 -73.27
N ILE A 14 -52.79 54.53 -72.36
CA ILE A 14 -52.65 54.86 -70.95
C ILE A 14 -51.18 54.67 -70.61
N ASP A 15 -50.58 55.78 -70.22
CA ASP A 15 -49.20 56.01 -69.85
C ASP A 15 -48.88 55.25 -68.55
N TYR A 16 -47.99 54.25 -68.62
CA TYR A 16 -47.46 53.59 -67.43
C TYR A 16 -46.13 54.25 -67.07
N PRO A 17 -45.99 54.86 -65.89
CA PRO A 17 -44.74 55.50 -65.50
C PRO A 17 -43.63 54.43 -65.36
N THR A 18 -42.56 54.72 -66.08
CA THR A 18 -41.30 53.99 -66.17
C THR A 18 -40.77 53.51 -64.82
N HIS A 19 -40.41 52.22 -64.79
CA HIS A 19 -39.53 51.59 -63.83
C HIS A 19 -38.42 52.52 -63.32
N HIS A 20 -38.38 52.77 -62.01
CA HIS A 20 -37.17 53.22 -61.33
C HIS A 20 -36.23 52.02 -61.13
N PRO A 21 -35.01 51.99 -61.70
CA PRO A 21 -33.98 51.05 -61.28
C PRO A 21 -33.27 51.66 -60.07
N ARG A 22 -33.75 51.38 -58.86
CA ARG A 22 -33.00 51.62 -57.61
C ARG A 22 -32.82 50.31 -56.84
N TYR A 23 -32.31 49.30 -57.53
CA TYR A 23 -31.72 48.11 -56.92
C TYR A 23 -30.52 47.70 -57.76
N ALA A 24 -29.46 48.50 -57.68
CA ALA A 24 -28.14 48.10 -58.15
C ALA A 24 -27.10 48.68 -57.19
N SER A 25 -26.22 47.78 -56.75
CA SER A 25 -24.93 47.99 -56.10
C SER A 25 -24.90 48.66 -54.72
N ASP A 26 -25.07 47.86 -53.66
CA ASP A 26 -24.04 47.79 -52.59
C ASP A 26 -24.08 46.41 -51.89
N LEU A 27 -23.79 45.35 -52.65
CA LEU A 27 -23.55 43.99 -52.13
C LEU A 27 -22.04 43.68 -52.06
N SER A 28 -21.20 44.71 -51.91
CA SER A 28 -19.73 44.58 -51.94
C SER A 28 -19.06 44.90 -50.60
N LYS A 29 -19.79 44.83 -49.49
CA LYS A 29 -19.17 44.88 -48.16
C LYS A 29 -19.31 43.50 -47.51
N PRO A 30 -18.21 42.76 -47.28
CA PRO A 30 -18.30 41.58 -46.45
C PRO A 30 -18.82 42.01 -45.09
N PHE A 31 -19.91 41.40 -44.63
CA PHE A 31 -20.39 41.52 -43.27
C PHE A 31 -19.34 40.86 -42.36
N ALA A 32 -18.26 41.59 -42.08
CA ALA A 32 -17.22 41.16 -41.17
C ALA A 32 -17.77 41.33 -39.76
N ILE A 33 -18.33 40.26 -39.19
CA ILE A 33 -18.56 40.16 -37.76
C ILE A 33 -17.17 40.27 -37.13
N PRO A 34 -16.82 41.34 -36.41
CA PRO A 34 -15.50 41.45 -35.82
C PRO A 34 -15.38 40.35 -34.78
N ILE A 35 -14.52 39.38 -35.11
CA ILE A 35 -14.14 38.25 -34.28
C ILE A 35 -13.70 38.82 -32.94
N VAL A 36 -14.52 38.61 -31.90
CA VAL A 36 -14.31 38.30 -30.46
C VAL A 36 -13.01 38.74 -29.74
N GLN A 37 -11.92 39.06 -30.43
CA GLN A 37 -10.57 39.21 -29.92
C GLN A 37 -10.30 40.58 -29.27
N THR A 38 -10.83 41.69 -29.79
CA THR A 38 -10.61 43.05 -29.21
C THR A 38 -11.56 43.40 -28.07
N SER A 39 -12.71 42.73 -27.97
CA SER A 39 -13.72 42.96 -26.93
C SER A 39 -13.39 42.25 -25.61
N MET A 40 -12.74 41.07 -25.67
CA MET A 40 -12.33 40.33 -24.48
C MET A 40 -11.34 41.13 -23.63
N TRP A 41 -10.34 41.76 -24.24
CA TRP A 41 -9.32 42.52 -23.50
C TRP A 41 -9.91 43.69 -22.70
N HIS A 42 -10.76 44.48 -23.34
CA HIS A 42 -11.43 45.60 -22.70
C HIS A 42 -12.47 45.15 -21.67
N ALA A 43 -13.07 43.97 -21.85
CA ALA A 43 -13.97 43.36 -20.85
C ALA A 43 -13.19 42.88 -19.62
N ILE A 44 -12.03 42.25 -19.81
CA ILE A 44 -11.13 41.81 -18.72
C ILE A 44 -10.67 43.02 -17.90
N GLN A 45 -10.21 44.09 -18.54
CA GLN A 45 -9.78 45.32 -17.84
C GLN A 45 -10.92 45.98 -17.05
N ARG A 46 -12.14 46.07 -17.63
CA ARG A 46 -13.31 46.65 -16.94
C ARG A 46 -13.74 45.82 -15.74
N THR A 47 -13.73 44.48 -15.87
CA THR A 47 -14.12 43.57 -14.80
C THR A 47 -13.09 43.57 -13.67
N TYR A 48 -11.80 43.62 -14.01
CA TYR A 48 -10.71 43.75 -13.05
C TYR A 48 -10.81 45.04 -12.22
N ARG A 49 -11.09 46.18 -12.87
CA ARG A 49 -11.30 47.45 -12.16
C ARG A 49 -12.54 47.42 -11.26
N GLY A 50 -13.60 46.72 -11.68
CA GLY A 50 -14.80 46.51 -10.87
C GLY A 50 -14.57 45.60 -9.65
N LEU A 51 -13.69 44.60 -9.75
CA LEU A 51 -13.29 43.72 -8.65
C LEU A 51 -12.49 44.47 -7.57
N ILE A 52 -11.61 45.39 -7.97
CA ILE A 52 -10.81 46.22 -7.04
C ILE A 52 -11.68 47.23 -6.29
N GLN A 53 -12.78 47.69 -6.88
CA GLN A 53 -13.70 48.64 -6.25
C GLN A 53 -14.60 48.02 -5.16
N ARG A 54 -14.68 46.68 -5.07
CA ARG A 54 -15.48 45.95 -4.06
C ARG A 54 -14.64 44.88 -3.34
N PRO A 55 -13.67 45.29 -2.51
CA PRO A 55 -12.64 44.41 -1.95
C PRO A 55 -13.22 43.29 -1.07
N THR A 56 -14.26 43.55 -0.30
CA THR A 56 -14.85 42.56 0.63
C THR A 56 -15.48 41.37 -0.10
N PHE A 57 -16.20 41.62 -1.19
CA PHE A 57 -16.82 40.56 -2.01
C PHE A 57 -15.76 39.74 -2.73
N PHE A 58 -14.76 40.40 -3.31
CA PHE A 58 -13.64 39.72 -3.96
C PHE A 58 -12.88 38.81 -2.99
N LEU A 59 -12.57 39.32 -1.79
CA LEU A 59 -11.94 38.53 -0.74
C LEU A 59 -12.77 37.31 -0.36
N ALA A 60 -14.08 37.45 -0.15
CA ALA A 60 -14.95 36.33 0.19
C ALA A 60 -14.97 35.25 -0.92
N VAL A 61 -15.03 35.66 -2.18
CA VAL A 61 -14.98 34.73 -3.34
C VAL A 61 -13.64 34.03 -3.43
N VAL A 62 -12.53 34.77 -3.34
CA VAL A 62 -11.18 34.19 -3.38
C VAL A 62 -10.98 33.23 -2.22
N PHE A 63 -11.42 33.57 -1.01
CA PHE A 63 -11.28 32.72 0.17
C PHE A 63 -12.11 31.44 0.04
N THR A 64 -13.34 31.55 -0.46
CA THR A 64 -14.22 30.39 -0.68
C THR A 64 -13.66 29.47 -1.76
N MET A 65 -13.14 30.04 -2.85
CA MET A 65 -12.50 29.28 -3.93
C MET A 65 -11.19 28.63 -3.44
N ALA A 66 -10.37 29.36 -2.69
CA ALA A 66 -9.13 28.86 -2.10
C ALA A 66 -9.41 27.72 -1.11
N LEU A 67 -10.46 27.83 -0.28
CA LEU A 67 -10.88 26.78 0.64
C LEU A 67 -11.36 25.54 -0.13
N GLY A 68 -12.19 25.72 -1.17
CA GLY A 68 -12.69 24.61 -1.99
C GLY A 68 -11.58 23.90 -2.77
N ILE A 69 -10.68 24.65 -3.39
CA ILE A 69 -9.52 24.09 -4.11
C ILE A 69 -8.55 23.44 -3.14
N GLY A 70 -8.24 24.08 -2.00
CA GLY A 70 -7.34 23.56 -0.99
C GLY A 70 -7.85 22.27 -0.34
N ALA A 71 -9.12 22.24 0.05
CA ALA A 71 -9.74 21.04 0.62
C ALA A 71 -9.75 19.88 -0.36
N ASN A 72 -10.14 20.11 -1.62
CA ASN A 72 -10.16 19.06 -2.64
C ASN A 72 -8.76 18.62 -3.07
N SER A 73 -7.77 19.51 -3.10
CA SER A 73 -6.39 19.16 -3.48
C SER A 73 -5.63 18.44 -2.36
N SER A 74 -6.00 18.66 -1.10
CA SER A 74 -5.33 18.04 0.05
C SER A 74 -5.54 16.53 0.15
N ILE A 75 -6.57 16.00 -0.50
CA ILE A 75 -6.87 14.55 -0.42
C ILE A 75 -5.95 13.71 -1.29
N PHE A 76 -5.47 14.25 -2.42
CA PHE A 76 -4.63 13.52 -3.36
C PHE A 76 -3.27 13.11 -2.79
N PRO A 77 -2.53 13.98 -2.06
CA PRO A 77 -1.29 13.59 -1.39
C PRO A 77 -1.49 12.48 -0.36
N VAL A 78 -2.61 12.50 0.37
CA VAL A 78 -2.95 11.45 1.35
C VAL A 78 -3.25 10.14 0.64
N ILE A 79 -4.04 10.17 -0.43
CA ILE A 79 -4.32 8.99 -1.25
C ILE A 79 -3.04 8.44 -1.87
N ASP A 80 -2.19 9.30 -2.44
CA ASP A 80 -0.94 8.86 -3.08
C ASP A 80 0.02 8.22 -2.07
N ALA A 81 0.17 8.83 -0.89
CA ALA A 81 1.02 8.34 0.18
C ALA A 81 0.50 7.03 0.83
N VAL A 82 -0.82 6.83 0.89
CA VAL A 82 -1.44 5.69 1.60
C VAL A 82 -1.83 4.55 0.66
N LEU A 83 -2.29 4.84 -0.56
CA LEU A 83 -2.88 3.85 -1.48
C LEU A 83 -2.01 3.55 -2.71
N LEU A 84 -1.21 4.50 -3.21
CA LEU A 84 -0.59 4.36 -4.53
C LEU A 84 0.92 4.14 -4.51
N LYS A 85 1.62 4.53 -3.43
CA LYS A 85 3.06 4.27 -3.33
C LYS A 85 3.31 2.76 -3.25
N PRO A 86 3.98 2.16 -4.24
CA PRO A 86 4.31 0.74 -4.18
C PRO A 86 5.14 0.50 -2.93
N LEU A 87 4.83 -0.61 -2.25
CA LEU A 87 5.58 -1.11 -1.10
C LEU A 87 7.09 -0.99 -1.38
N PRO A 88 7.89 -0.35 -0.50
CA PRO A 88 9.29 -0.03 -0.73
C PRO A 88 10.21 -1.28 -0.60
N TYR A 89 9.70 -2.45 -0.98
CA TYR A 89 10.38 -3.73 -0.94
C TYR A 89 10.57 -4.24 -2.37
N PRO A 90 11.72 -4.85 -2.70
CA PRO A 90 11.94 -5.45 -4.00
C PRO A 90 10.87 -6.49 -4.34
N GLY A 91 10.18 -6.31 -5.48
CA GLY A 91 9.05 -7.16 -5.87
C GLY A 91 7.88 -7.10 -4.88
N GLY A 92 7.57 -5.90 -4.38
CA GLY A 92 6.49 -5.67 -3.40
C GLY A 92 5.09 -6.07 -3.89
N ASP A 93 4.88 -6.20 -5.20
CA ASP A 93 3.69 -6.76 -5.83
C ASP A 93 3.42 -8.22 -5.45
N ARG A 94 4.48 -8.96 -5.06
CA ARG A 94 4.41 -10.35 -4.61
C ARG A 94 4.34 -10.49 -3.10
N LEU A 95 4.40 -9.41 -2.33
CA LEU A 95 4.31 -9.45 -0.88
C LEU A 95 2.85 -9.37 -0.43
N MET A 96 2.48 -10.23 0.51
CA MET A 96 1.15 -10.27 1.10
C MET A 96 1.22 -10.26 2.61
N ALA A 97 0.43 -9.39 3.23
CA ALA A 97 0.12 -9.50 4.64
C ALA A 97 -0.79 -10.72 4.84
N ILE A 98 -0.39 -11.62 5.74
CA ILE A 98 -1.14 -12.82 6.06
C ILE A 98 -1.68 -12.67 7.48
N PHE A 99 -2.97 -12.92 7.65
CA PHE A 99 -3.64 -12.84 8.93
C PHE A 99 -4.26 -14.17 9.27
N GLU A 100 -4.26 -14.51 10.55
CA GLU A 100 -5.01 -15.65 11.04
C GLU A 100 -6.40 -15.20 11.46
N SER A 101 -7.43 -15.78 10.84
CA SER A 101 -8.80 -15.61 11.34
C SER A 101 -9.06 -16.59 12.47
N SER A 102 -9.55 -16.09 13.60
CA SER A 102 -9.98 -16.90 14.74
C SER A 102 -11.48 -16.75 14.94
N PRO A 103 -12.30 -17.71 14.43
CA PRO A 103 -13.74 -17.70 14.65
C PRO A 103 -14.11 -17.75 16.13
N ARG A 104 -13.34 -18.51 16.95
CA ARG A 104 -13.53 -18.61 18.41
C ARG A 104 -13.40 -17.26 19.12
N LEU A 105 -12.47 -16.41 18.67
CA LEU A 105 -12.23 -15.08 19.26
C LEU A 105 -12.95 -13.94 18.52
N LYS A 106 -13.72 -14.25 17.47
CA LYS A 106 -14.34 -13.27 16.56
C LYS A 106 -13.35 -12.24 15.99
N VAL A 107 -12.10 -12.64 15.80
CA VAL A 107 -11.04 -11.78 15.21
C VAL A 107 -10.85 -12.20 13.75
N PRO A 108 -11.36 -11.42 12.76
CA PRO A 108 -11.27 -11.78 11.34
C PRO A 108 -9.85 -11.63 10.76
N ARG A 109 -9.03 -10.74 11.34
CA ARG A 109 -7.63 -10.53 10.96
C ARG A 109 -6.77 -10.44 12.22
N GLY A 110 -6.31 -11.59 12.70
CA GLY A 110 -5.50 -11.70 13.90
C GLY A 110 -4.02 -11.92 13.60
N PRO A 111 -3.16 -11.66 14.60
CA PRO A 111 -1.75 -12.06 14.55
C PRO A 111 -1.62 -13.57 14.44
N VAL A 112 -0.50 -14.03 13.90
CA VAL A 112 -0.25 -15.43 13.57
C VAL A 112 0.58 -16.09 14.66
N ALA A 113 0.23 -17.32 15.03
CA ALA A 113 1.04 -18.12 15.93
C ALA A 113 2.31 -18.67 15.24
N PRO A 114 3.46 -18.73 15.93
CA PRO A 114 4.70 -19.31 15.40
C PRO A 114 4.56 -20.69 14.73
N PRO A 115 3.91 -21.70 15.34
CA PRO A 115 3.80 -23.02 14.70
C PRO A 115 2.95 -22.97 13.42
N ARG A 116 2.02 -22.01 13.33
CA ARG A 116 1.18 -21.83 12.14
C ARG A 116 1.95 -21.25 10.97
N LEU A 117 2.90 -20.34 11.21
CA LEU A 117 3.82 -19.86 10.17
C LEU A 117 4.59 -21.02 9.55
N GLU A 118 5.15 -21.90 10.38
CA GLU A 118 5.95 -23.02 9.88
C GLU A 118 5.09 -24.08 9.16
N GLU A 119 3.90 -24.36 9.67
CA GLU A 119 2.92 -25.22 9.00
C GLU A 119 2.52 -24.70 7.62
N TRP A 120 2.26 -23.39 7.49
CA TRP A 120 2.00 -22.77 6.20
C TRP A 120 3.19 -22.91 5.27
N ASN A 121 4.42 -22.59 5.72
CA ASN A 121 5.63 -22.75 4.90
C ASN A 121 5.80 -24.17 4.37
N ARG A 122 5.53 -25.18 5.20
CA ARG A 122 5.67 -26.60 4.81
C ARG A 122 4.59 -27.08 3.84
N MET A 123 3.36 -26.59 3.96
CA MET A 123 2.20 -27.16 3.26
C MET A 123 1.71 -26.35 2.06
N ASN A 124 2.05 -25.06 1.99
CA ASN A 124 1.71 -24.24 0.84
C ASN A 124 2.58 -24.60 -0.38
N GLN A 125 2.07 -24.33 -1.58
CA GLN A 125 2.83 -24.48 -2.82
C GLN A 125 3.02 -23.15 -3.57
N THR A 126 2.31 -22.10 -3.15
CA THR A 126 2.23 -20.82 -3.86
C THR A 126 3.17 -19.73 -3.34
N PHE A 127 3.54 -19.78 -2.06
CA PHE A 127 4.47 -18.84 -1.44
C PHE A 127 5.91 -19.38 -1.54
N ALA A 128 6.84 -18.48 -1.85
CA ALA A 128 8.28 -18.75 -1.76
C ALA A 128 8.74 -18.81 -0.29
N GLY A 129 8.06 -18.08 0.59
CA GLY A 129 8.28 -18.13 2.03
C GLY A 129 7.31 -17.21 2.77
N ILE A 130 7.01 -17.57 4.01
CA ILE A 130 6.12 -16.82 4.91
C ILE A 130 6.86 -16.57 6.22
N SER A 131 7.05 -15.31 6.59
CA SER A 131 7.69 -14.93 7.84
C SER A 131 6.80 -13.94 8.60
N GLY A 132 7.35 -13.29 9.62
CA GLY A 132 6.67 -12.26 10.36
C GLY A 132 7.58 -11.65 11.41
N ALA A 133 7.10 -10.59 12.04
CA ALA A 133 7.76 -10.00 13.20
C ALA A 133 6.72 -9.42 14.16
N TYR A 134 7.13 -9.21 15.40
CA TYR A 134 6.35 -8.43 16.36
C TYR A 134 7.25 -7.36 16.98
N THR A 135 6.67 -6.23 17.35
CA THR A 135 7.40 -5.13 17.96
C THR A 135 7.38 -5.22 19.49
N GLU A 136 8.47 -4.81 20.11
CA GLU A 136 8.61 -4.64 21.55
C GLU A 136 9.51 -3.42 21.83
N SER A 137 9.22 -2.66 22.88
CA SER A 137 10.15 -1.61 23.33
C SER A 137 11.11 -2.21 24.35
N GLN A 138 12.41 -2.02 24.16
CA GLN A 138 13.44 -2.43 25.13
C GLN A 138 14.43 -1.32 25.43
N ALA A 139 14.89 -1.27 26.67
CA ALA A 139 16.01 -0.41 27.06
C ALA A 139 17.32 -1.07 26.63
N GLU A 140 18.06 -0.36 25.78
CA GLU A 140 19.41 -0.70 25.35
C GLU A 140 20.41 -0.02 26.30
N THR A 141 21.41 -0.76 26.78
CA THR A 141 22.31 -0.36 27.87
C THR A 141 23.80 -0.42 27.52
N SER A 142 24.18 -0.59 26.24
CA SER A 142 25.61 -0.59 25.85
C SER A 142 26.23 0.81 25.82
N GLY A 143 25.40 1.86 25.76
CA GLY A 143 25.84 3.24 25.69
C GLY A 143 26.09 3.88 27.07
N PRO A 144 26.52 5.15 27.10
CA PRO A 144 26.75 5.89 28.34
C PRO A 144 25.47 6.11 29.15
N LEU A 145 24.31 6.16 28.48
CA LEU A 145 22.99 6.25 29.09
C LEU A 145 22.08 5.19 28.46
N PRO A 146 21.20 4.55 29.25
CA PRO A 146 20.18 3.67 28.71
C PRO A 146 19.25 4.40 27.73
N GLU A 147 19.03 3.81 26.57
CA GLU A 147 18.17 4.36 25.51
C GLU A 147 17.02 3.39 25.23
N ARG A 148 15.79 3.90 25.18
CA ARG A 148 14.64 3.07 24.77
C ARG A 148 14.62 2.95 23.25
N LEU A 149 14.72 1.72 22.75
CA LEU A 149 14.67 1.40 21.33
C LEU A 149 13.41 0.58 21.01
N VAL A 150 12.82 0.83 19.84
CA VAL A 150 11.76 0.00 19.28
C VAL A 150 12.42 -1.19 18.57
N CYS A 151 12.25 -2.37 19.15
CA CYS A 151 12.81 -3.61 18.63
C CYS A 151 11.73 -4.40 17.88
N ALA A 152 12.11 -5.10 16.82
CA ALA A 152 11.27 -6.08 16.16
C ALA A 152 11.89 -7.47 16.29
N ARG A 153 11.13 -8.43 16.81
CA ARG A 153 11.54 -9.83 16.90
C ARG A 153 11.16 -10.54 15.62
N ALA A 154 12.16 -10.84 14.80
CA ALA A 154 11.96 -11.44 13.49
C ALA A 154 11.82 -12.96 13.59
N ALA A 155 10.79 -13.49 12.93
CA ALA A 155 10.65 -14.93 12.69
C ALA A 155 11.69 -15.42 11.66
N PRO A 156 11.85 -16.75 11.48
CA PRO A 156 12.74 -17.29 10.46
C PRO A 156 12.44 -16.75 9.06
N ARG A 157 13.48 -16.63 8.22
CA ARG A 157 13.43 -16.18 6.82
C ARG A 157 12.89 -14.76 6.63
N PHE A 158 12.92 -13.93 7.68
CA PHE A 158 12.29 -12.61 7.65
C PHE A 158 12.86 -11.70 6.57
N PHE A 159 14.18 -11.55 6.54
CA PHE A 159 14.85 -10.69 5.57
C PHE A 159 14.83 -11.27 4.16
N SER A 160 14.90 -12.60 4.00
CA SER A 160 14.83 -13.25 2.69
C SER A 160 13.43 -13.14 2.08
N VAL A 161 12.37 -13.24 2.89
CA VAL A 161 10.99 -13.02 2.44
C VAL A 161 10.79 -11.55 2.02
N LEU A 162 11.27 -10.57 2.79
CA LEU A 162 11.16 -9.16 2.41
C LEU A 162 12.11 -8.76 1.28
N GLY A 163 13.18 -9.53 1.04
CA GLY A 163 14.05 -9.43 -0.12
C GLY A 163 14.87 -8.13 -0.20
N THR A 164 14.93 -7.35 0.89
CA THR A 164 15.68 -6.09 0.92
C THR A 164 17.12 -6.37 1.36
N PRO A 165 18.12 -5.99 0.55
CA PRO A 165 19.52 -6.18 0.93
C PRO A 165 19.91 -5.23 2.07
N ALA A 166 20.82 -5.70 2.93
CA ALA A 166 21.44 -4.85 3.94
C ALA A 166 22.41 -3.86 3.27
N LEU A 167 22.49 -2.63 3.81
CA LEU A 167 23.49 -1.64 3.41
C LEU A 167 24.90 -2.06 3.84
N VAL A 168 25.01 -2.67 5.02
CA VAL A 168 26.25 -3.18 5.60
C VAL A 168 25.97 -4.56 6.19
N GLY A 169 26.89 -5.50 6.01
CA GLY A 169 26.79 -6.84 6.57
C GLY A 169 25.69 -7.67 5.91
N ARG A 170 24.85 -8.32 6.72
CA ARG A 170 23.84 -9.28 6.27
C ARG A 170 22.59 -9.27 7.14
N GLY A 171 21.54 -9.93 6.66
CA GLY A 171 20.43 -10.38 7.51
C GLY A 171 20.82 -11.56 8.40
N PHE A 172 19.83 -12.16 9.06
CA PHE A 172 20.05 -13.35 9.87
C PHE A 172 20.40 -14.58 9.02
N SER A 173 21.29 -15.39 9.57
CA SER A 173 21.67 -16.69 9.03
C SER A 173 20.72 -17.78 9.54
N PRO A 174 20.63 -18.94 8.85
CA PRO A 174 19.77 -20.04 9.29
C PRO A 174 20.01 -20.47 10.75
N ASP A 175 21.26 -20.44 11.21
CA ASP A 175 21.62 -20.79 12.58
C ASP A 175 21.10 -19.78 13.60
N GLU A 176 21.00 -18.49 13.24
CA GLU A 176 20.46 -17.44 14.11
C GLU A 176 18.92 -17.43 14.14
N GLU A 177 18.29 -18.08 13.17
CA GLU A 177 16.83 -18.14 13.00
C GLU A 177 16.17 -19.32 13.72
N VAL A 178 16.93 -20.27 14.26
CA VAL A 178 16.37 -21.40 15.02
C VAL A 178 16.11 -21.04 16.48
N ALA A 179 15.19 -21.78 17.10
CA ALA A 179 14.97 -21.68 18.53
C ALA A 179 16.28 -21.93 19.29
N ASN A 180 16.61 -21.03 20.21
CA ASN A 180 17.86 -21.01 20.98
C ASN A 180 19.18 -20.81 20.20
N GLY A 181 19.17 -20.59 18.88
CA GLY A 181 20.37 -20.33 18.04
C GLY A 181 21.16 -19.07 18.43
N PRO A 182 22.32 -18.71 17.87
CA PRO A 182 23.04 -17.48 18.21
C PRO A 182 22.18 -16.20 18.21
N ARG A 183 22.50 -15.26 19.12
CA ARG A 183 21.86 -13.93 19.14
C ARG A 183 22.42 -13.09 18.00
N ALA A 184 21.56 -12.36 17.32
CA ALA A 184 21.97 -11.39 16.30
C ALA A 184 21.03 -10.19 16.30
N ALA A 185 21.57 -9.03 15.96
CA ALA A 185 20.84 -7.79 15.75
C ALA A 185 21.12 -7.24 14.35
N VAL A 186 20.10 -6.69 13.72
CA VAL A 186 20.21 -5.86 12.53
C VAL A 186 19.63 -4.50 12.89
N ILE A 187 20.33 -3.42 12.58
CA ILE A 187 19.91 -2.07 12.97
C ILE A 187 19.36 -1.27 11.79
N SER A 188 18.51 -0.29 12.06
CA SER A 188 18.05 0.65 11.04
C SER A 188 19.16 1.64 10.68
N GLU A 189 19.13 2.14 9.44
CA GLU A 189 20.00 3.22 8.97
C GLU A 189 19.91 4.46 9.88
N ARG A 190 18.72 4.75 10.41
CA ARG A 190 18.48 5.86 11.36
C ARG A 190 19.28 5.68 12.65
N LEU A 191 19.22 4.51 13.27
CA LEU A 191 20.00 4.22 14.48
C LEU A 191 21.50 4.20 14.17
N TRP A 192 21.88 3.61 13.04
CA TRP A 192 23.27 3.55 12.58
C TRP A 192 23.89 4.96 12.41
N LYS A 193 23.19 5.88 11.76
CA LYS A 193 23.62 7.28 11.62
C LYS A 193 23.67 8.00 12.96
N ARG A 194 22.60 7.91 13.76
CA ARG A 194 22.49 8.66 15.03
C ARG A 194 23.51 8.22 16.08
N ARG A 195 23.73 6.92 16.21
CA ARG A 195 24.47 6.33 17.35
C ARG A 195 25.86 5.84 16.99
N PHE A 196 26.05 5.39 15.76
CA PHE A 196 27.32 4.83 15.29
C PHE A 196 27.99 5.72 14.24
N ASN A 197 27.48 6.95 14.03
CA ASN A 197 28.01 7.94 13.10
C ASN A 197 28.21 7.39 11.67
N ALA A 198 27.31 6.49 11.24
CA ALA A 198 27.39 5.78 9.97
C ALA A 198 28.71 5.00 9.75
N ASP A 199 29.32 4.49 10.82
CA ASP A 199 30.55 3.70 10.73
C ASP A 199 30.33 2.38 9.96
N PRO A 200 31.00 2.15 8.81
CA PRO A 200 30.86 0.91 8.04
C PRO A 200 31.39 -0.33 8.80
N GLN A 201 32.18 -0.14 9.87
CA GLN A 201 32.67 -1.20 10.76
C GLN A 201 31.72 -1.47 11.94
N VAL A 202 30.45 -1.08 11.85
CA VAL A 202 29.46 -1.36 12.91
C VAL A 202 29.15 -2.86 13.06
N ALA A 203 29.33 -3.65 12.01
CA ALA A 203 29.13 -5.10 12.07
C ALA A 203 30.14 -5.74 13.06
N GLY A 204 29.65 -6.57 13.97
CA GLY A 204 30.41 -7.16 15.08
C GLY A 204 30.32 -6.38 16.39
N ARG A 205 29.89 -5.11 16.38
CA ARG A 205 29.62 -4.36 17.63
C ARG A 205 28.44 -4.98 18.39
N MET A 206 28.44 -4.83 19.71
CA MET A 206 27.47 -5.48 20.59
C MET A 206 26.42 -4.48 21.11
N LEU A 207 25.15 -4.73 20.83
CA LEU A 207 24.05 -4.10 21.58
C LEU A 207 23.78 -4.92 22.85
N ARG A 208 23.39 -4.25 23.93
CA ARG A 208 23.03 -4.89 25.19
C ARG A 208 21.61 -4.52 25.56
N PHE A 209 20.78 -5.53 25.77
CA PHE A 209 19.42 -5.36 26.29
C PHE A 209 19.36 -6.13 27.62
N ALA A 210 19.34 -5.37 28.72
CA ALA A 210 19.57 -5.92 30.06
C ALA A 210 20.89 -6.70 30.16
N ASP A 211 20.84 -7.98 30.54
CA ASP A 211 21.99 -8.90 30.65
C ASP A 211 22.35 -9.59 29.32
N ARG A 212 21.63 -9.28 28.23
CA ARG A 212 21.74 -10.00 26.96
C ARG A 212 22.45 -9.20 25.88
N GLY A 213 23.61 -9.70 25.43
CA GLY A 213 24.31 -9.17 24.27
C GLY A 213 23.74 -9.67 22.93
N PHE A 214 23.58 -8.77 21.96
CA PHE A 214 23.23 -9.06 20.57
C PHE A 214 24.28 -8.42 19.63
N PRO A 215 25.12 -9.22 18.96
CA PRO A 215 26.05 -8.70 17.98
C PRO A 215 25.28 -8.15 16.77
N ILE A 216 25.69 -6.98 16.29
CA ILE A 216 25.16 -6.35 15.09
C ILE A 216 25.74 -7.11 13.89
N VAL A 217 24.89 -7.74 13.09
CA VAL A 217 25.28 -8.49 11.88
C VAL A 217 25.00 -7.73 10.60
N GLY A 218 24.20 -6.67 10.65
CA GLY A 218 23.96 -5.80 9.50
C GLY A 218 23.16 -4.54 9.79
N VAL A 219 23.04 -3.72 8.74
CA VAL A 219 22.29 -2.46 8.73
C VAL A 219 21.28 -2.49 7.58
N MET A 220 20.02 -2.20 7.87
CA MET A 220 18.96 -2.12 6.85
C MET A 220 18.75 -0.66 6.40
N PRO A 221 18.42 -0.42 5.12
CA PRO A 221 18.13 0.91 4.61
C PRO A 221 16.87 1.51 5.25
N ASP A 222 16.75 2.84 5.28
CA ASP A 222 15.58 3.54 5.86
C ASP A 222 14.23 3.17 5.18
N ALA A 223 14.30 2.69 3.95
CA ALA A 223 13.14 2.18 3.22
C ALA A 223 12.55 0.89 3.85
N PHE A 224 13.35 0.17 4.66
CA PHE A 224 12.93 -1.06 5.32
C PHE A 224 12.23 -0.75 6.65
N ARG A 225 10.90 -0.80 6.64
CA ARG A 225 10.03 -0.31 7.72
C ARG A 225 9.09 -1.35 8.31
N PHE A 226 9.29 -2.64 8.02
CA PHE A 226 8.43 -3.70 8.52
C PHE A 226 8.97 -4.22 9.87
N PRO A 227 8.12 -4.52 10.86
CA PRO A 227 6.65 -4.44 10.85
C PRO A 227 6.05 -3.07 11.22
N ALA A 228 6.87 -2.08 11.61
CA ALA A 228 6.43 -0.72 11.93
C ALA A 228 7.48 0.32 11.53
N ASP A 229 7.04 1.54 11.20
CA ASP A 229 7.88 2.61 10.63
C ASP A 229 9.02 3.07 11.56
N ASP A 230 8.87 2.87 12.87
CA ASP A 230 9.78 3.37 13.89
C ASP A 230 10.76 2.31 14.42
N VAL A 231 10.83 1.12 13.80
CA VAL A 231 11.75 0.06 14.25
C VAL A 231 13.20 0.53 14.18
N ASP A 232 13.88 0.48 15.32
CA ASP A 232 15.29 0.79 15.46
C ASP A 232 16.19 -0.44 15.23
N VAL A 233 15.72 -1.60 15.70
CA VAL A 233 16.52 -2.84 15.72
C VAL A 233 15.64 -4.06 15.44
N TRP A 234 16.06 -4.91 14.51
CA TRP A 234 15.55 -6.27 14.37
C TRP A 234 16.43 -7.22 15.16
N LEU A 235 15.81 -8.05 16.00
CA LEU A 235 16.49 -9.04 16.83
C LEU A 235 16.06 -10.44 16.39
N SER A 236 16.99 -11.39 16.41
CA SER A 236 16.61 -12.79 16.24
C SER A 236 15.60 -13.21 17.33
N ALA A 237 14.54 -13.91 16.93
CA ALA A 237 13.50 -14.35 17.85
C ALA A 237 14.00 -15.51 18.72
N LYS A 238 14.65 -15.16 19.84
CA LYS A 238 14.94 -16.05 20.96
C LYS A 238 13.70 -16.25 21.83
N LEU A 239 12.68 -16.90 21.28
CA LEU A 239 11.55 -17.33 22.09
C LEU A 239 11.79 -18.75 22.59
N PRO A 240 11.48 -19.04 23.87
CA PRO A 240 11.57 -20.39 24.40
C PRO A 240 10.79 -21.37 23.52
N ASP A 241 11.30 -22.60 23.38
CA ASP A 241 10.66 -23.65 22.56
C ASP A 241 9.17 -23.84 22.90
N VAL A 242 8.81 -23.69 24.17
CA VAL A 242 7.41 -23.77 24.62
C VAL A 242 6.53 -22.70 23.99
N VAL A 243 7.02 -21.47 23.83
CA VAL A 243 6.29 -20.38 23.18
C VAL A 243 6.28 -20.60 21.66
N MET A 244 7.39 -21.07 21.09
CA MET A 244 7.48 -21.41 19.67
C MET A 244 6.58 -22.58 19.25
N ARG A 245 6.23 -23.46 20.19
CA ARG A 245 5.30 -24.56 19.95
C ARG A 245 3.86 -24.22 20.34
N SER A 246 3.62 -23.11 21.04
CA SER A 246 2.28 -22.71 21.45
C SER A 246 1.45 -22.23 20.27
N ARG A 247 0.32 -22.89 20.04
CA ARG A 247 -0.66 -22.51 19.02
C ARG A 247 -1.52 -21.31 19.44
N GLU A 248 -1.51 -20.98 20.73
CA GLU A 248 -2.29 -19.89 21.32
C GLU A 248 -1.51 -18.58 21.34
N ALA A 249 -0.18 -18.65 21.26
CA ALA A 249 0.71 -17.49 21.28
C ALA A 249 0.70 -16.79 19.91
N ARG A 250 -0.35 -16.00 19.64
CA ARG A 250 -0.56 -15.25 18.41
C ARG A 250 -0.01 -13.84 18.54
N PHE A 251 1.15 -13.56 17.95
CA PHE A 251 1.77 -12.23 18.06
C PHE A 251 2.51 -11.77 16.80
N TYR A 252 2.74 -12.64 15.80
CA TYR A 252 3.43 -12.22 14.59
C TYR A 252 2.50 -11.49 13.62
N SER A 253 2.92 -10.30 13.18
CA SER A 253 2.44 -9.70 11.94
C SER A 253 3.11 -10.44 10.78
N ALA A 254 2.35 -11.31 10.11
CA ALA A 254 2.91 -12.21 9.10
C ALA A 254 2.92 -11.57 7.71
N VAL A 255 3.98 -11.87 6.97
CA VAL A 255 4.19 -11.47 5.58
C VAL A 255 4.66 -12.67 4.77
N GLY A 256 4.08 -12.87 3.60
CA GLY A 256 4.48 -13.92 2.67
C GLY A 256 4.87 -13.34 1.32
N ARG A 257 5.86 -13.95 0.68
CA ARG A 257 6.22 -13.66 -0.71
C ARG A 257 5.67 -14.74 -1.63
N ILE A 258 4.92 -14.36 -2.65
CA ILE A 258 4.40 -15.27 -3.67
C ILE A 258 5.51 -15.64 -4.67
N LYS A 259 5.49 -16.88 -5.16
CA LYS A 259 6.39 -17.35 -6.23
C LYS A 259 6.15 -16.59 -7.53
N GLU A 260 7.15 -16.58 -8.40
CA GLU A 260 7.04 -15.97 -9.73
C GLU A 260 5.96 -16.66 -10.57
N GLY A 261 5.15 -15.87 -11.27
CA GLY A 261 4.06 -16.35 -12.12
C GLY A 261 2.78 -16.79 -11.39
N VAL A 262 2.75 -16.77 -10.05
CA VAL A 262 1.56 -17.15 -9.28
C VAL A 262 0.67 -15.93 -9.02
N THR A 263 -0.62 -16.07 -9.30
CA THR A 263 -1.60 -15.00 -9.07
C THR A 263 -2.01 -14.90 -7.60
N VAL A 264 -2.41 -13.69 -7.19
CA VAL A 264 -2.96 -13.43 -5.85
C VAL A 264 -4.10 -14.39 -5.50
N ARG A 265 -5.02 -14.61 -6.45
CA ARG A 265 -6.17 -15.49 -6.26
C ARG A 265 -5.74 -16.95 -6.05
N ALA A 266 -4.72 -17.42 -6.77
CA ALA A 266 -4.19 -18.76 -6.58
C ALA A 266 -3.52 -18.93 -5.21
N ALA A 267 -2.73 -17.93 -4.77
CA ALA A 267 -2.11 -17.94 -3.45
C ALA A 267 -3.14 -17.94 -2.31
N GLN A 268 -4.21 -17.16 -2.44
CA GLN A 268 -5.32 -17.15 -1.49
C GLN A 268 -6.04 -18.50 -1.42
N ALA A 269 -6.32 -19.12 -2.58
CA ALA A 269 -6.99 -20.42 -2.65
C ALA A 269 -6.13 -21.55 -2.05
N ASP A 270 -4.82 -21.56 -2.32
CA ASP A 270 -3.88 -22.53 -1.75
C ASP A 270 -3.81 -22.42 -0.22
N LEU A 271 -3.61 -21.21 0.29
CA LEU A 271 -3.53 -21.01 1.74
C LEU A 271 -4.86 -21.32 2.45
N ALA A 272 -6.00 -21.02 1.82
CA ALA A 272 -7.32 -21.42 2.31
C ALA A 272 -7.47 -22.95 2.35
N ALA A 273 -6.99 -23.67 1.33
CA ALA A 273 -6.99 -25.13 1.31
C ALA A 273 -6.08 -25.72 2.40
N VAL A 274 -4.88 -25.15 2.61
CA VAL A 274 -3.97 -25.53 3.70
C VAL A 274 -4.65 -25.31 5.05
N GLN A 275 -5.30 -24.17 5.25
CA GLN A 275 -6.03 -23.87 6.49
C GLN A 275 -7.18 -24.85 6.71
N GLY A 276 -7.91 -25.23 5.67
CA GLY A 276 -8.97 -26.26 5.74
C GLY A 276 -8.43 -27.62 6.19
N ARG A 277 -7.29 -28.05 5.65
CA ARG A 277 -6.61 -29.30 6.06
C ARG A 277 -6.12 -29.24 7.51
N LEU A 278 -5.60 -28.09 7.94
CA LEU A 278 -5.19 -27.86 9.33
C LEU A 278 -6.38 -27.88 10.29
N GLY A 279 -7.50 -27.25 9.92
CA GLY A 279 -8.73 -27.26 10.71
C GLY A 279 -9.31 -28.65 10.91
N ALA A 280 -9.33 -29.49 9.87
CA ALA A 280 -9.77 -30.88 9.96
C ALA A 280 -8.90 -31.69 10.94
N ARG A 281 -7.56 -31.56 10.85
CA ARG A 281 -6.63 -32.27 11.75
C ARG A 281 -6.74 -31.84 13.22
N VAL A 282 -6.95 -30.55 13.46
CA VAL A 282 -7.16 -30.04 14.82
C VAL A 282 -8.49 -30.52 15.37
N SER A 283 -9.56 -30.52 14.55
CA SER A 283 -10.85 -31.08 14.95
C SER A 283 -10.72 -32.55 15.33
N ASP A 284 -10.03 -33.37 14.53
CA ASP A 284 -9.85 -34.80 14.82
C ASP A 284 -9.02 -35.05 16.09
N ALA A 285 -7.99 -34.23 16.33
CA ALA A 285 -7.14 -34.33 17.52
C ALA A 285 -7.86 -33.82 18.79
N GLU A 286 -8.57 -32.69 18.72
CA GLU A 286 -9.40 -32.16 19.82
C GLU A 286 -10.55 -33.14 20.14
N LEU A 287 -11.17 -33.75 19.12
CA LEU A 287 -12.19 -34.79 19.31
C LEU A 287 -11.59 -36.08 19.91
N ALA A 288 -10.37 -36.46 19.54
CA ALA A 288 -9.68 -37.61 20.13
C ALA A 288 -9.29 -37.35 21.60
N GLU A 289 -8.84 -36.15 21.93
CA GLU A 289 -8.49 -35.73 23.30
C GLU A 289 -9.73 -35.59 24.19
N GLN A 290 -10.85 -35.09 23.65
CA GLN A 290 -12.14 -35.09 24.35
C GLN A 290 -12.72 -36.49 24.53
N ARG A 291 -12.48 -37.41 23.58
CA ARG A 291 -12.97 -38.79 23.65
C ARG A 291 -12.14 -39.65 24.61
N PHE A 292 -10.87 -39.30 24.85
CA PHE A 292 -9.96 -40.00 25.77
C PHE A 292 -8.97 -39.03 26.45
N PRO A 293 -9.41 -38.27 27.46
CA PRO A 293 -8.51 -37.38 28.19
C PRO A 293 -7.44 -38.21 28.93
N GLY A 294 -6.16 -37.97 28.61
CA GLY A 294 -5.02 -38.52 29.35
C GLY A 294 -4.43 -39.86 28.87
N ARG A 295 -4.78 -40.37 27.69
CA ARG A 295 -4.09 -41.56 27.12
C ARG A 295 -3.09 -41.17 26.03
N THR A 296 -1.80 -41.25 26.34
CA THR A 296 -0.74 -41.26 25.33
C THR A 296 -0.96 -42.42 24.35
N PRO A 297 -0.88 -42.22 23.02
CA PRO A 297 -1.07 -43.30 22.07
C PRO A 297 -0.02 -44.40 22.32
N PRO A 298 -0.41 -45.70 22.34
CA PRO A 298 0.55 -46.77 22.54
C PRO A 298 1.54 -46.81 21.37
N GLY A 299 2.84 -46.77 21.70
CA GLY A 299 3.91 -46.94 20.72
C GLY A 299 3.85 -48.29 20.01
N PRO A 300 4.52 -48.43 18.85
CA PRO A 300 4.45 -49.62 18.03
C PRO A 300 4.99 -50.83 18.81
N ARG A 301 4.11 -51.79 19.11
CA ARG A 301 4.49 -53.07 19.74
C ARG A 301 5.22 -53.94 18.70
N SER A 302 6.52 -54.12 18.89
CA SER A 302 7.30 -55.15 18.22
C SER A 302 6.86 -56.52 18.72
N TRP A 303 6.28 -57.32 17.83
CA TRP A 303 6.04 -58.74 18.10
C TRP A 303 7.25 -59.54 17.62
N THR A 304 8.09 -59.99 18.55
CA THR A 304 8.99 -61.13 18.32
C THR A 304 8.30 -62.39 18.80
N ARG A 305 8.36 -63.42 17.95
CA ARG A 305 7.61 -64.68 18.03
C ARG A 305 8.18 -65.61 19.10
#